data_AF-A0A364L2W6-F1
#
_entry.id   AF-A0A364L2W6-F1
#
_cell.length_a   1.000
_cell.length_b   1.000
_cell.length_c   1.000
_cell.angle_alpha   90.00
_cell.angle_beta   90.00
_cell.angle_gamma   90.00
#
_symmetry.space_group_name_H-M   'P 1'
#
loop_
_entity.id
_entity.type
_entity.pdbx_description
1 polymer ?
#
loop_
_entity_poly.entity_id
_entity_poly.type
_entity_poly.pdbx_seq_one_letter_code
_entity_poly.pdbx_strand_id
1 'polypeptide(L)'
;MDLSKVLPSSSDPEHQHTEPKGDPNIKLGQPSSTLNACKQSLSFPELYSRYYGITFTSENATYGGLLWIKGKPASGKSTLMRYVVKNLEPTGERTGSQHGSTSNQNEDLDGKNQEIKGSITLSFFAHGHGSSLQRTMLGFYRTVLFQLLEEQSIREEKIKALSNLEELFKRQCDSRGPPGDGWQWELSQLAQHFQLVLTEVLKDHLVYLYVDALDECGEDTARRLAETFEKMIQQAPFRRYERTIDSSTGEEREESVGRRLHICCSCRNYPLLIKATEKNTVHICVEHHNKHSIQSYVWSHLDESFNADISRTIIDRSDGVFMWVYLVVERVKTLYSKGYSKREIEGSIDKTPRDLEKLYEDLLQSMLGNKDSLRLVYWVSYAMLSSEELRWVLFLEANPSVKSLEDYKKARTLTCYCVDLKGKCTCNMMERRIQSMGYGFVEIRESNGKEVVQFVHQSVYEFFLENDALLRLYNSTSTPNLKNHHQVVKKVKKLMAETRARYNRMMELVGRNSSLSLTDGVWE
;
A
#
# COMPACT_ATOMS: atom_id res chain seq x y z
N MET A 1 19.59 29.61 1.73
CA MET A 1 19.24 28.19 1.86
C MET A 1 20.41 27.38 1.34
N ASP A 2 21.03 26.55 2.17
CA ASP A 2 22.07 25.63 1.73
C ASP A 2 21.73 24.22 2.21
N LEU A 3 20.79 23.60 1.50
CA LEU A 3 20.41 22.20 1.70
C LEU A 3 21.53 21.24 1.23
N SER A 4 22.67 21.72 0.69
CA SER A 4 23.76 20.86 0.19
C SER A 4 24.38 19.94 1.25
N LYS A 5 24.18 20.24 2.54
CA LYS A 5 24.67 19.45 3.69
C LYS A 5 23.73 18.31 4.12
N VAL A 6 22.64 18.06 3.39
CA VAL A 6 21.64 17.04 3.75
C VAL A 6 21.99 15.64 3.23
N LEU A 7 22.83 15.54 2.20
CA LEU A 7 23.09 14.28 1.49
C LEU A 7 24.16 13.39 2.15
N PRO A 8 24.05 12.05 2.01
CA PRO A 8 25.15 11.13 2.27
C PRO A 8 26.29 11.34 1.26
N SER A 9 27.53 11.19 1.71
CA SER A 9 28.74 11.32 0.89
C SER A 9 28.76 10.31 -0.26
N SER A 10 29.32 10.72 -1.41
CA SER A 10 29.40 9.97 -2.67
C SER A 10 30.25 8.69 -2.66
N SER A 11 30.56 8.13 -1.49
CA SER A 11 31.58 7.09 -1.32
C SER A 11 31.04 5.73 -0.83
N ASP A 12 29.74 5.58 -0.56
CA ASP A 12 29.24 4.33 0.02
C ASP A 12 28.60 3.39 -1.02
N PRO A 13 29.02 2.12 -1.08
CA PRO A 13 28.59 1.17 -2.08
C PRO A 13 27.23 0.58 -1.66
N GLU A 14 26.12 1.17 -2.09
CA GLU A 14 24.93 0.36 -2.32
C GLU A 14 25.25 -0.55 -3.51
N HIS A 15 25.16 -1.87 -3.29
CA HIS A 15 25.45 -2.88 -4.31
C HIS A 15 24.81 -2.49 -5.64
N GLN A 16 25.63 -2.39 -6.69
CA GLN A 16 25.17 -2.28 -8.08
C GLN A 16 24.32 -3.52 -8.40
N HIS A 17 23.03 -3.46 -8.06
CA HIS A 17 22.06 -4.44 -8.47
C HIS A 17 21.58 -4.05 -9.86
N THR A 18 22.13 -4.73 -10.86
CA THR A 18 21.63 -4.71 -12.23
C THR A 18 20.14 -5.01 -12.25
N GLU A 19 19.33 -4.04 -12.69
CA GLU A 19 17.91 -4.26 -12.98
C GLU A 19 17.77 -5.45 -13.96
N PRO A 20 16.77 -6.33 -13.82
CA PRO A 20 16.43 -7.26 -14.88
C PRO A 20 16.07 -6.44 -16.12
N LYS A 21 16.61 -6.82 -17.28
CA LYS A 21 16.28 -6.20 -18.57
C LYS A 21 14.76 -6.16 -18.72
N GLY A 22 14.20 -4.96 -18.90
CA GLY A 22 12.78 -4.76 -19.13
C GLY A 22 12.28 -5.64 -20.29
N ASP A 23 11.02 -6.06 -20.22
CA ASP A 23 10.39 -6.86 -21.28
C ASP A 23 10.51 -6.11 -22.63
N PRO A 24 11.17 -6.70 -23.65
CA PRO A 24 11.35 -6.07 -24.95
C PRO A 24 10.04 -5.83 -25.71
N ASN A 25 8.89 -6.29 -25.19
CA ASN A 25 7.57 -6.12 -25.80
C ASN A 25 6.74 -4.94 -25.26
N ILE A 26 7.26 -4.11 -24.36
CA ILE A 26 6.67 -2.78 -24.16
C ILE A 26 7.05 -1.94 -25.39
N LYS A 27 6.19 -1.94 -26.40
CA LYS A 27 6.25 -0.95 -27.48
C LYS A 27 6.02 0.43 -26.87
N LEU A 28 7.11 1.08 -26.45
CA LEU A 28 7.18 2.50 -26.17
C LEU A 28 6.68 3.24 -27.41
N GLY A 29 5.42 3.66 -27.40
CA GLY A 29 4.94 4.64 -28.37
C GLY A 29 5.84 5.86 -28.29
N GLN A 30 6.28 6.36 -29.45
CA GLN A 30 7.18 7.52 -29.51
C GLN A 30 6.64 8.65 -28.61
N PRO A 31 7.36 9.06 -27.54
CA PRO A 31 6.88 10.12 -26.67
C PRO A 31 6.86 11.44 -27.44
N SER A 32 5.71 12.10 -27.44
CA SER A 32 5.44 13.33 -28.21
C SER A 32 6.16 14.59 -27.71
N SER A 33 7.06 14.49 -26.73
CA SER A 33 7.95 15.59 -26.27
C SER A 33 9.10 15.04 -25.39
N THR A 34 10.24 15.75 -25.32
CA THR A 34 11.37 15.40 -24.43
C THR A 34 10.95 15.31 -22.97
N LEU A 35 10.02 16.16 -22.53
CA LEU A 35 9.41 16.12 -21.20
C LEU A 35 8.71 14.78 -20.94
N ASN A 36 7.91 14.28 -21.89
CA ASN A 36 7.21 12.99 -21.74
C ASN A 36 8.20 11.83 -21.65
N ALA A 37 9.30 11.87 -22.41
CA ALA A 37 10.36 10.86 -22.31
C ALA A 37 11.09 10.92 -20.95
N CYS A 38 11.38 12.13 -20.45
CA CYS A 38 11.97 12.32 -19.13
C CYS A 38 11.06 11.76 -18.02
N LYS A 39 9.77 12.10 -18.06
CA LYS A 39 8.75 11.56 -17.16
C LYS A 39 8.70 10.03 -17.18
N GLN A 40 8.64 9.45 -18.38
CA GLN A 40 8.66 7.99 -18.54
C GLN A 40 9.92 7.36 -17.93
N SER A 41 11.08 8.01 -18.06
CA SER A 41 12.34 7.51 -17.48
C SER A 41 12.36 7.52 -15.94
N LEU A 42 11.58 8.41 -15.30
CA LEU A 42 11.44 8.43 -13.84
C LEU A 42 10.39 7.43 -13.38
N SER A 43 9.33 7.23 -14.18
CA SER A 43 8.25 6.31 -13.87
C SER A 43 8.68 4.85 -13.81
N PHE A 44 7.92 4.06 -13.06
CA PHE A 44 7.98 2.60 -13.00
C PHE A 44 6.55 2.07 -12.82
N PRO A 45 6.24 0.81 -13.20
CA PRO A 45 4.86 0.30 -13.23
C PRO A 45 4.10 0.52 -11.92
N GLU A 46 4.79 0.33 -10.81
CA GLU A 46 4.20 0.38 -9.48
C GLU A 46 4.06 1.81 -8.92
N LEU A 47 4.56 2.82 -9.63
CA LEU A 47 4.37 4.24 -9.28
C LEU A 47 2.88 4.61 -9.22
N TYR A 48 2.07 3.93 -10.03
CA TYR A 48 0.62 4.16 -10.09
C TYR A 48 -0.21 3.01 -9.50
N SER A 49 0.38 1.85 -9.19
CA SER A 49 -0.36 0.63 -8.82
C SER A 49 -1.07 0.73 -7.48
N ARG A 50 -0.66 1.66 -6.61
CA ARG A 50 -1.29 1.85 -5.30
C ARG A 50 -2.46 2.84 -5.32
N TYR A 51 -2.56 3.81 -6.25
CA TYR A 51 -3.59 4.87 -6.22
C TYR A 51 -3.89 5.57 -7.56
N TYR A 52 -4.31 4.84 -8.61
CA TYR A 52 -4.99 5.52 -9.72
C TYR A 52 -6.31 6.14 -9.25
N GLY A 53 -6.45 7.47 -9.39
CA GLY A 53 -7.74 8.17 -9.31
C GLY A 53 -8.00 9.06 -8.09
N ILE A 54 -6.97 9.65 -7.46
CA ILE A 54 -7.19 10.56 -6.33
C ILE A 54 -6.71 11.96 -6.70
N THR A 55 -7.64 12.89 -6.79
CA THR A 55 -7.39 14.33 -6.83
C THR A 55 -7.22 14.80 -5.39
N PHE A 56 -6.12 15.51 -5.10
CA PHE A 56 -5.70 15.85 -3.74
C PHE A 56 -5.79 17.35 -3.50
N THR A 57 -6.24 17.68 -2.30
CA THR A 57 -6.50 19.03 -1.78
C THR A 57 -6.52 18.80 -0.26
N SER A 58 -5.81 19.55 0.66
CA SER A 58 -5.82 19.48 2.18
C SER A 58 -5.72 20.71 3.13
N GLU A 59 -6.28 20.62 4.37
CA GLU A 59 -6.31 21.66 5.45
C GLU A 59 -6.02 21.18 6.90
N ASN A 60 -5.47 22.15 7.66
CA ASN A 60 -5.31 22.33 9.12
C ASN A 60 -4.44 21.33 9.90
N ALA A 61 -3.15 21.66 9.97
CA ALA A 61 -2.35 21.46 11.17
C ALA A 61 -1.66 22.78 11.56
N THR A 62 -1.93 23.28 12.76
CA THR A 62 -1.25 24.40 13.42
C THR A 62 0.19 24.08 13.84
N TYR A 63 0.69 22.89 13.50
CA TYR A 63 2.07 22.48 13.68
C TYR A 63 2.69 22.20 12.31
N GLY A 64 3.47 23.15 11.79
CA GLY A 64 4.31 22.89 10.63
C GLY A 64 5.39 21.89 11.01
N GLY A 65 5.30 20.65 10.52
CA GLY A 65 6.19 19.61 11.00
C GLY A 65 5.96 18.23 10.40
N LEU A 66 6.74 17.29 10.94
CA LEU A 66 6.71 15.87 10.64
C LEU A 66 5.66 15.19 11.51
N LEU A 67 4.65 14.60 10.88
CA LEU A 67 3.63 13.77 11.51
C LEU A 67 3.95 12.30 11.28
N TRP A 68 3.90 11.48 12.34
CA TRP A 68 4.01 10.04 12.23
C TRP A 68 2.69 9.33 12.57
N ILE A 69 2.24 8.48 11.67
CA ILE A 69 1.17 7.51 11.87
C ILE A 69 1.81 6.16 12.21
N LYS A 70 1.89 5.86 13.50
CA LYS A 70 2.52 4.66 14.04
C LYS A 70 1.47 3.60 14.37
N GLY A 71 1.91 2.35 14.47
CA GLY A 71 1.06 1.31 15.01
C GLY A 71 1.34 -0.12 14.59
N LYS A 72 0.63 -1.05 15.25
CA LYS A 72 0.70 -2.50 14.99
C LYS A 72 0.37 -2.86 13.53
N PRO A 73 0.84 -4.00 13.00
CA PRO A 73 0.35 -4.53 11.72
C PRO A 73 -1.19 -4.63 11.72
N ALA A 74 -1.80 -4.28 10.59
CA ALA A 74 -3.25 -4.36 10.39
C ALA A 74 -4.13 -3.56 11.39
N SER A 75 -3.58 -2.53 12.04
CA SER A 75 -4.33 -1.54 12.81
C SER A 75 -5.00 -0.47 11.94
N GLY A 76 -4.78 -0.44 10.62
CA GLY A 76 -5.44 0.50 9.71
C GLY A 76 -4.64 1.76 9.37
N LYS A 77 -3.32 1.79 9.60
CA LYS A 77 -2.43 2.91 9.23
C LYS A 77 -2.58 3.34 7.77
N SER A 78 -2.42 2.42 6.81
CA SER A 78 -2.59 2.72 5.38
C SER A 78 -4.03 3.10 5.01
N THR A 79 -5.02 2.64 5.76
CA THR A 79 -6.42 3.08 5.60
C THR A 79 -6.60 4.52 6.06
N LEU A 80 -5.99 4.91 7.19
CA LEU A 80 -5.96 6.29 7.64
C LEU A 80 -5.17 7.18 6.66
N MET A 81 -3.99 6.75 6.21
CA MET A 81 -3.18 7.49 5.22
C MET A 81 -3.98 7.76 3.94
N ARG A 82 -4.66 6.74 3.40
CA ARG A 82 -5.60 6.91 2.28
C ARG A 82 -6.68 7.95 2.52
N TYR A 83 -7.30 7.87 3.70
CA TYR A 83 -8.38 8.78 4.06
C TYR A 83 -7.88 10.22 4.13
N VAL A 84 -6.73 10.44 4.78
CA VAL A 84 -6.05 11.74 4.92
C VAL A 84 -5.74 12.31 3.55
N VAL A 85 -5.09 11.53 2.69
CA VAL A 85 -4.72 11.91 1.33
C VAL A 85 -5.96 12.30 0.50
N LYS A 86 -7.10 11.61 0.68
CA LYS A 86 -8.32 11.83 -0.13
C LYS A 86 -9.23 12.97 0.36
N ASN A 87 -9.39 13.17 1.67
CA ASN A 87 -10.58 13.89 2.21
C ASN A 87 -10.28 15.14 3.03
N LEU A 88 -9.05 15.35 3.48
CA LEU A 88 -8.72 16.66 4.07
C LEU A 88 -8.47 17.56 2.87
N GLU A 89 -9.25 18.64 2.58
CA GLU A 89 -9.21 19.73 1.52
C GLU A 89 -8.54 21.04 1.99
N PRO A 90 -7.79 21.90 1.24
CA PRO A 90 -7.31 23.21 1.69
C PRO A 90 -8.48 24.16 1.53
N THR A 91 -9.03 24.70 2.62
CA THR A 91 -9.73 25.96 2.45
C THR A 91 -8.74 26.94 1.88
N GLY A 92 -9.12 27.47 0.73
CA GLY A 92 -8.75 28.82 0.39
C GLY A 92 -9.30 29.71 1.49
N GLU A 93 -8.47 30.05 2.46
CA GLU A 93 -8.39 31.45 2.85
C GLU A 93 -7.97 32.20 1.59
N ARG A 94 -8.96 32.51 0.74
CA ARG A 94 -8.92 33.74 -0.02
C ARG A 94 -8.84 34.82 1.05
N THR A 95 -7.66 35.37 1.26
CA THR A 95 -7.45 36.69 1.87
C THR A 95 -7.99 37.80 0.93
N GLY A 96 -9.14 37.55 0.30
CA GLY A 96 -9.76 38.38 -0.73
C GLY A 96 -11.28 38.19 -0.70
N SER A 97 -11.92 39.03 0.11
CA SER A 97 -13.22 39.67 -0.17
C SER A 97 -14.35 38.81 -0.71
N GLN A 98 -15.24 38.36 0.19
CA GLN A 98 -16.68 38.33 -0.11
C GLN A 98 -17.51 38.25 1.17
N HIS A 99 -17.50 39.32 1.99
CA HIS A 99 -18.69 39.75 2.74
C HIS A 99 -18.52 41.21 3.19
N GLY A 100 -19.44 42.05 2.70
CA GLY A 100 -19.89 43.30 3.32
C GLY A 100 -18.84 44.28 3.85
N SER A 101 -18.63 45.34 3.09
CA SER A 101 -18.34 46.71 3.55
C SER A 101 -18.33 46.91 5.08
N THR A 102 -17.18 46.73 5.73
CA THR A 102 -16.80 47.55 6.89
C THR A 102 -15.29 47.65 6.92
N SER A 103 -14.81 48.86 6.66
CA SER A 103 -13.43 49.28 6.73
C SER A 103 -12.86 49.04 8.13
N ASN A 104 -12.03 48.01 8.29
CA ASN A 104 -10.91 48.02 9.23
C ASN A 104 -9.66 47.61 8.44
N GLN A 105 -8.98 48.63 7.93
CA GLN A 105 -7.62 48.53 7.41
C GLN A 105 -6.71 48.20 8.58
N ASN A 106 -6.54 46.92 8.90
CA ASN A 106 -5.26 46.48 9.41
C ASN A 106 -4.39 46.28 8.18
N GLU A 107 -3.66 47.35 7.83
CA GLU A 107 -2.61 47.30 6.82
C GLU A 107 -1.73 46.08 7.09
N ASP A 108 -1.54 45.23 6.07
CA ASP A 108 -0.50 44.21 6.03
C ASP A 108 0.86 44.93 6.10
N LEU A 109 1.30 45.22 7.32
CA LEU A 109 2.53 45.96 7.57
C LEU A 109 3.75 45.08 7.20
N ASP A 110 4.59 45.64 6.30
CA ASP A 110 5.97 45.27 5.94
C ASP A 110 6.24 44.22 4.84
N GLY A 111 5.24 43.66 4.15
CA GLY A 111 5.49 42.79 2.98
C GLY A 111 6.28 41.50 3.28
N LYS A 112 6.39 41.10 4.55
CA LYS A 112 7.09 39.88 5.01
C LYS A 112 6.28 38.61 4.83
N ASN A 113 4.95 38.70 4.93
CA ASN A 113 4.05 37.59 4.67
C ASN A 113 3.78 37.50 3.17
N GLN A 114 4.53 36.62 2.50
CA GLN A 114 4.37 36.40 1.08
C GLN A 114 3.10 35.59 0.80
N GLU A 115 2.32 36.03 -0.19
CA GLU A 115 1.14 35.31 -0.67
C GLU A 115 1.53 33.90 -1.15
N ILE A 116 0.78 32.91 -0.69
CA ILE A 116 0.94 31.51 -1.08
C ILE A 116 0.06 31.27 -2.31
N LYS A 117 0.67 30.89 -3.43
CA LYS A 117 -0.02 30.66 -4.71
C LYS A 117 -0.88 29.40 -4.69
N GLY A 118 -0.49 28.39 -3.92
CA GLY A 118 -1.19 27.11 -3.87
C GLY A 118 -0.54 26.07 -2.96
N SER A 119 -1.08 24.86 -3.04
CA SER A 119 -0.59 23.69 -2.31
C SER A 119 -0.34 22.53 -3.26
N ILE A 120 0.76 21.81 -3.06
CA ILE A 120 1.17 20.66 -3.87
C ILE A 120 1.19 19.43 -2.98
N THR A 121 0.61 18.35 -3.48
CA THR A 121 0.58 17.07 -2.78
C THR A 121 1.49 16.08 -3.48
N LEU A 122 2.44 15.53 -2.74
CA LEU A 122 3.34 14.47 -3.14
C LEU A 122 3.07 13.24 -2.29
N SER A 123 3.31 12.06 -2.87
CA SER A 123 3.13 10.81 -2.16
C SER A 123 4.13 9.73 -2.59
N PHE A 124 4.55 8.91 -1.63
CA PHE A 124 5.35 7.72 -1.86
C PHE A 124 4.82 6.58 -0.99
N PHE A 125 4.59 5.42 -1.60
CA PHE A 125 4.04 4.26 -0.92
C PHE A 125 5.07 3.15 -0.96
N ALA A 126 5.82 3.00 0.14
CA ALA A 126 6.83 1.96 0.23
C ALA A 126 6.17 0.58 0.18
N HIS A 127 6.85 -0.39 -0.42
CA HIS A 127 6.36 -1.77 -0.41
C HIS A 127 7.47 -2.81 -0.30
N GLY A 128 7.52 -3.55 0.80
CA GLY A 128 8.62 -4.45 1.16
C GLY A 128 8.76 -5.67 0.26
N HIS A 129 7.67 -6.03 -0.42
CA HIS A 129 7.63 -7.09 -1.43
C HIS A 129 7.40 -6.57 -2.84
N GLY A 130 7.34 -5.24 -2.98
CA GLY A 130 7.21 -4.58 -4.25
C GLY A 130 8.50 -4.59 -5.05
N SER A 131 8.48 -3.85 -6.16
CA SER A 131 9.68 -3.68 -6.98
C SER A 131 10.80 -3.01 -6.17
N SER A 132 12.05 -3.18 -6.63
CA SER A 132 13.23 -2.59 -5.98
C SER A 132 13.07 -1.08 -5.72
N LEU A 133 12.40 -0.38 -6.63
CA LEU A 133 12.15 1.06 -6.52
C LEU A 133 11.15 1.40 -5.40
N GLN A 134 10.17 0.55 -5.09
CA GLN A 134 9.26 0.79 -3.96
C GLN A 134 9.92 0.63 -2.58
N ARG A 135 11.19 0.22 -2.53
CA ARG A 135 11.93 -0.05 -1.28
C ARG A 135 13.15 0.85 -1.09
N THR A 136 13.49 1.66 -2.08
CA THR A 136 14.76 2.39 -2.12
C THR A 136 14.55 3.89 -2.13
N MET A 137 15.56 4.64 -1.65
CA MET A 137 15.57 6.10 -1.78
C MET A 137 15.52 6.53 -3.25
N LEU A 138 16.11 5.74 -4.15
CA LEU A 138 16.09 6.01 -5.58
C LEU A 138 14.65 6.05 -6.10
N GLY A 139 13.82 5.05 -5.76
CA GLY A 139 12.43 5.06 -6.17
C GLY A 139 11.59 6.13 -5.48
N PHE A 140 11.91 6.49 -4.22
CA PHE A 140 11.32 7.68 -3.59
C PHE A 140 11.57 8.94 -4.43
N TYR A 141 12.83 9.27 -4.75
CA TYR A 141 13.16 10.48 -5.51
C TYR A 141 12.61 10.45 -6.93
N ARG A 142 12.64 9.29 -7.61
CA ARG A 142 11.99 9.12 -8.91
C ARG A 142 10.50 9.45 -8.83
N THR A 143 9.82 8.96 -7.80
CA THR A 143 8.37 9.15 -7.61
C THR A 143 8.02 10.62 -7.39
N VAL A 144 8.68 11.29 -6.43
CA VAL A 144 8.35 12.69 -6.10
C VAL A 144 8.73 13.66 -7.22
N LEU A 145 9.84 13.42 -7.93
CA LEU A 145 10.21 14.21 -9.12
C LEU A 145 9.24 14.00 -10.27
N PHE A 146 8.81 12.75 -10.49
CA PHE A 146 7.78 12.44 -11.48
C PHE A 146 6.47 13.20 -11.17
N GLN A 147 6.00 13.18 -9.93
CA GLN A 147 4.78 13.90 -9.51
C GLN A 147 4.92 15.42 -9.68
N LEU A 148 6.08 15.99 -9.34
CA LEU A 148 6.35 17.42 -9.56
C LEU A 148 6.37 17.79 -11.06
N LEU A 149 6.83 16.90 -11.93
CA LEU A 149 6.78 17.11 -13.39
C LEU A 149 5.36 16.94 -13.96
N GLU A 150 4.48 16.20 -13.30
CA GLU A 150 3.06 16.07 -13.66
C GLU A 150 2.22 17.25 -13.16
N GLU A 151 2.61 17.86 -12.05
CA GLU A 151 1.89 18.96 -11.39
C GLU A 151 1.75 20.19 -12.31
N GLN A 152 0.52 20.42 -12.79
CA GLN A 152 0.25 21.43 -13.82
C GLN A 152 0.55 22.85 -13.32
N SER A 153 0.19 23.16 -12.08
CA SER A 153 0.46 24.47 -11.45
C SER A 153 1.96 24.80 -11.45
N ILE A 154 2.81 23.81 -11.19
CA ILE A 154 4.26 23.95 -11.18
C ILE A 154 4.86 24.08 -12.59
N ARG A 155 4.31 23.36 -13.57
CA ARG A 155 4.77 23.44 -14.96
C ARG A 155 4.54 24.81 -15.57
N GLU A 156 3.41 25.45 -15.26
CA GLU A 156 3.08 26.78 -15.77
C GLU A 156 4.03 27.86 -15.26
N GLU A 157 4.59 27.67 -14.06
CA GLU A 157 5.59 28.58 -13.48
C GLU A 157 6.99 28.45 -14.10
N LYS A 158 7.23 27.43 -14.94
CA LYS A 158 8.51 27.21 -15.65
C LYS A 158 9.72 27.23 -14.70
N ILE A 159 9.61 26.52 -13.59
CA ILE A 159 10.68 26.41 -12.59
C ILE A 159 11.96 25.87 -13.26
N LYS A 160 13.01 26.68 -13.28
CA LYS A 160 14.29 26.37 -13.95
C LYS A 160 14.89 25.04 -13.50
N ALA A 161 14.76 24.69 -12.22
CA ALA A 161 15.27 23.44 -11.67
C ALA A 161 14.62 22.19 -12.31
N LEU A 162 13.34 22.26 -12.72
CA LEU A 162 12.68 21.18 -13.47
C LEU A 162 13.17 21.12 -14.91
N SER A 163 13.33 22.27 -15.57
CA SER A 163 13.92 22.32 -16.92
C SER A 163 15.35 21.77 -16.95
N ASN A 164 16.14 21.98 -15.89
CA ASN A 164 17.48 21.40 -15.76
C ASN A 164 17.44 19.87 -15.69
N LEU A 165 16.41 19.27 -15.08
CA LEU A 165 16.24 17.82 -15.03
C LEU A 165 15.93 17.25 -16.42
N GLU A 166 15.08 17.92 -17.20
CA GLU A 166 14.83 17.57 -18.60
C GLU A 166 16.10 17.68 -19.46
N GLU A 167 16.89 18.73 -19.25
CA GLU A 167 18.16 18.91 -19.96
C GLU A 167 19.19 17.84 -19.57
N LEU A 168 19.27 17.48 -18.29
CA LEU A 168 20.13 16.39 -17.81
C LEU A 168 19.73 15.06 -18.47
N PHE A 169 18.43 14.74 -18.49
CA PHE A 169 17.88 13.57 -19.17
C PHE A 169 18.30 13.54 -20.64
N LYS A 170 18.14 14.67 -21.35
CA LYS A 170 18.53 14.78 -22.76
C LYS A 170 20.02 14.56 -22.96
N ARG A 171 20.87 15.20 -22.16
CA ARG A 171 22.34 15.04 -22.24
C ARG A 171 22.77 13.59 -21.99
N GLN A 172 22.13 12.89 -21.06
CA GLN A 172 22.41 11.48 -20.79
C GLN A 172 21.95 10.60 -21.96
N CYS A 173 20.77 10.85 -22.53
CA CYS A 173 20.31 10.16 -23.74
C CYS A 173 21.27 10.36 -24.93
N ASP A 174 21.67 11.60 -25.19
CA ASP A 174 22.53 11.97 -26.32
C ASP A 174 23.93 11.34 -26.20
N SER A 175 24.44 11.17 -24.96
CA SER A 175 25.80 10.67 -24.72
C SER A 175 25.89 9.17 -24.45
N ARG A 176 24.86 8.55 -23.87
CA ARG A 176 24.89 7.17 -23.38
C ARG A 176 23.83 6.28 -24.02
N GLY A 177 22.88 6.82 -24.78
CA GLY A 177 21.75 6.08 -25.32
C GLY A 177 20.54 6.06 -24.37
N PRO A 178 19.52 5.23 -24.65
CA PRO A 178 18.27 5.25 -23.89
C PRO A 178 18.45 4.81 -22.42
N PRO A 179 17.63 5.35 -21.49
CA PRO A 179 17.63 4.91 -20.10
C PRO A 179 17.28 3.41 -19.99
N GLY A 180 17.87 2.71 -19.02
CA GLY A 180 17.71 1.27 -18.81
C GLY A 180 18.72 0.41 -19.57
N ASP A 181 19.14 0.85 -20.78
CA ASP A 181 20.18 0.16 -21.56
C ASP A 181 21.55 0.83 -21.42
N GLY A 182 21.59 2.14 -21.67
CA GLY A 182 22.82 2.93 -21.73
C GLY A 182 23.21 3.58 -20.40
N TRP A 183 22.22 3.86 -19.55
CA TRP A 183 22.41 4.49 -18.26
C TRP A 183 21.17 4.34 -17.38
N GLN A 184 21.33 4.58 -16.08
CA GLN A 184 20.25 4.64 -15.10
C GLN A 184 20.41 5.89 -14.23
N TRP A 185 19.30 6.37 -13.67
CA TRP A 185 19.33 7.48 -12.73
C TRP A 185 20.15 7.16 -11.48
N GLU A 186 21.07 8.04 -11.13
CA GLU A 186 21.83 7.92 -9.88
C GLU A 186 21.09 8.59 -8.72
N LEU A 187 21.13 7.96 -7.54
CA LEU A 187 20.48 8.44 -6.34
C LEU A 187 20.89 9.88 -5.98
N SER A 188 22.20 10.15 -5.97
CA SER A 188 22.76 11.47 -5.62
C SER A 188 22.27 12.57 -6.57
N GLN A 189 22.20 12.26 -7.87
CA GLN A 189 21.72 13.19 -8.90
C GLN A 189 20.26 13.55 -8.68
N LEU A 190 19.39 12.55 -8.46
CA LEU A 190 17.97 12.79 -8.22
C LEU A 190 17.70 13.49 -6.89
N ALA A 191 18.41 13.11 -5.83
CA ALA A 191 18.29 13.76 -4.53
C ALA A 191 18.66 15.25 -4.62
N GLN A 192 19.76 15.58 -5.30
CA GLN A 192 20.17 16.97 -5.53
C GLN A 192 19.14 17.75 -6.35
N HIS A 193 18.60 17.16 -7.43
CA HIS A 193 17.58 17.82 -8.25
C HIS A 193 16.29 18.05 -7.48
N PHE A 194 15.82 17.04 -6.74
CA PHE A 194 14.62 17.18 -5.92
C PHE A 194 14.77 18.29 -4.89
N GLN A 195 15.93 18.38 -4.23
CA GLN A 195 16.23 19.44 -3.29
C GLN A 195 16.16 20.83 -3.94
N LEU A 196 16.75 21.01 -5.13
CA LEU A 196 16.72 22.27 -5.87
C LEU A 196 15.30 22.64 -6.27
N VAL A 197 14.54 21.69 -6.82
CA VAL A 197 13.14 21.91 -7.22
C VAL A 197 12.29 22.27 -6.02
N LEU A 198 12.36 21.49 -4.93
CA LEU A 198 11.57 21.72 -3.73
C LEU A 198 11.88 23.09 -3.11
N THR A 199 13.14 23.52 -3.13
CA THR A 199 13.55 24.84 -2.65
C THR A 199 12.84 25.96 -3.41
N GLU A 200 12.77 25.86 -4.74
CA GLU A 200 12.07 26.86 -5.57
C GLU A 200 10.57 26.80 -5.36
N VAL A 201 9.99 25.61 -5.31
CA VAL A 201 8.55 25.39 -5.09
C VAL A 201 8.09 25.99 -3.75
N LEU A 202 8.82 25.76 -2.66
CA LEU A 202 8.46 26.24 -1.32
C LEU A 202 8.50 27.77 -1.17
N LYS A 203 9.05 28.52 -2.15
CA LYS A 203 9.02 29.99 -2.14
C LYS A 203 7.61 30.55 -2.28
N ASP A 204 6.75 29.83 -2.99
CA ASP A 204 5.41 30.32 -3.32
C ASP A 204 4.31 29.32 -2.96
N HIS A 205 4.66 28.06 -2.65
CA HIS A 205 3.69 26.98 -2.42
C HIS A 205 3.86 26.30 -1.06
N LEU A 206 2.77 25.74 -0.57
CA LEU A 206 2.80 24.70 0.47
C LEU A 206 3.04 23.34 -0.19
N VAL A 207 3.82 22.49 0.47
CA VAL A 207 4.05 21.11 0.01
C VAL A 207 3.68 20.13 1.11
N TYR A 208 2.79 19.20 0.77
CA TYR A 208 2.41 18.06 1.61
C TYR A 208 2.99 16.78 1.02
N LEU A 209 3.84 16.09 1.78
CA LEU A 209 4.45 14.83 1.37
C LEU A 209 3.93 13.69 2.25
N TYR A 210 3.20 12.76 1.64
CA TYR A 210 2.68 11.56 2.30
C TYR A 210 3.56 10.35 2.01
N VAL A 211 4.06 9.71 3.06
CA VAL A 211 4.95 8.54 2.94
C VAL A 211 4.36 7.37 3.72
N ASP A 212 3.77 6.39 3.03
CA ASP A 212 3.17 5.23 3.69
C ASP A 212 4.18 4.09 3.84
N ALA A 213 4.10 3.39 4.97
CA ALA A 213 4.83 2.16 5.28
C ALA A 213 6.36 2.30 5.17
N LEU A 214 6.93 3.40 5.66
CA LEU A 214 8.36 3.72 5.49
C LEU A 214 9.29 2.59 5.96
N ASP A 215 8.91 1.82 6.97
CA ASP A 215 9.67 0.66 7.46
C ASP A 215 9.81 -0.46 6.42
N GLU A 216 8.93 -0.52 5.42
CA GLU A 216 9.00 -1.47 4.31
C GLU A 216 10.17 -1.20 3.33
N CYS A 217 10.81 -0.02 3.41
CA CYS A 217 12.06 0.26 2.69
C CYS A 217 13.28 -0.46 3.28
N GLY A 218 13.12 -1.13 4.42
CA GLY A 218 14.22 -1.64 5.22
C GLY A 218 14.76 -0.57 6.18
N GLU A 219 15.33 -1.04 7.28
CA GLU A 219 15.69 -0.22 8.43
C GLU A 219 16.59 0.97 8.09
N ASP A 220 17.69 0.70 7.38
CA ASP A 220 18.68 1.73 7.04
C ASP A 220 18.12 2.80 6.10
N THR A 221 17.38 2.38 5.07
CA THR A 221 16.72 3.30 4.13
C THR A 221 15.68 4.16 4.83
N ALA A 222 14.82 3.53 5.65
CA ALA A 222 13.79 4.21 6.41
C ALA A 222 14.40 5.28 7.33
N ARG A 223 15.47 4.93 8.05
CA ARG A 223 16.19 5.85 8.95
C ARG A 223 16.79 7.02 8.17
N ARG A 224 17.49 6.76 7.05
CA ARG A 224 18.08 7.81 6.20
C ARG A 224 17.02 8.76 5.63
N LEU A 225 15.87 8.24 5.21
CA LEU A 225 14.74 9.06 4.74
C LEU A 225 14.16 9.89 5.88
N ALA A 226 13.95 9.32 7.06
CA ALA A 226 13.47 10.06 8.24
C ALA A 226 14.40 11.22 8.62
N GLU A 227 15.72 10.96 8.71
CA GLU A 227 16.74 12.00 8.97
C GLU A 227 16.72 13.09 7.88
N THR A 228 16.50 12.70 6.62
CA THR A 228 16.39 13.64 5.49
C THR A 228 15.15 14.51 5.60
N PHE A 229 13.99 13.93 5.93
CA PHE A 229 12.73 14.64 6.11
C PHE A 229 12.80 15.67 7.23
N GLU A 230 13.42 15.32 8.36
CA GLU A 230 13.64 16.26 9.46
C GLU A 230 14.49 17.45 9.03
N LYS A 231 15.60 17.20 8.33
CA LYS A 231 16.46 18.27 7.80
C LYS A 231 15.72 19.16 6.80
N MET A 232 14.92 18.57 5.92
CA MET A 232 14.11 19.33 4.95
C MET A 232 13.11 20.25 5.64
N ILE A 233 12.39 19.76 6.66
CA ILE A 233 11.42 20.55 7.42
C ILE A 233 12.10 21.69 8.20
N GLN A 234 13.25 21.42 8.83
CA GLN A 234 14.02 22.44 9.56
C GLN A 234 14.48 23.58 8.66
N GLN A 235 14.75 23.29 7.38
CA GLN A 235 15.22 24.25 6.40
C GLN A 235 14.10 24.86 5.54
N ALA A 236 12.88 24.32 5.63
CA ALA A 236 11.73 24.85 4.91
C ALA A 236 11.36 26.26 5.41
N PRO A 237 10.94 27.17 4.51
CA PRO A 237 10.53 28.51 4.93
C PRO A 237 9.32 28.45 5.86
N PHE A 238 9.20 29.46 6.72
CA PHE A 238 8.02 29.60 7.58
C PHE A 238 6.79 29.94 6.74
N ARG A 239 5.61 29.49 7.20
CA ARG A 239 4.35 29.73 6.50
C ARG A 239 3.97 31.21 6.57
N ARG A 240 4.01 31.77 7.77
CA ARG A 240 3.75 33.20 8.04
C ARG A 240 4.45 33.66 9.32
N TYR A 241 4.53 34.97 9.49
CA TYR A 241 4.98 35.64 10.71
C TYR A 241 3.78 36.36 11.34
N GLU A 242 3.60 36.15 12.64
CA GLU A 242 2.55 36.79 13.43
C GLU A 242 3.18 37.73 14.45
N ARG A 243 2.52 38.86 14.73
CA ARG A 243 2.88 39.72 15.86
C ARG A 243 2.14 39.28 17.09
N THR A 244 2.88 38.97 18.14
CA THR A 244 2.34 38.67 19.46
C THR A 244 2.80 39.75 20.44
N ILE A 245 1.91 40.16 21.33
CA ILE A 245 2.25 41.09 22.40
C ILE A 245 2.60 40.25 23.63
N ASP A 246 3.82 40.40 24.14
CA ASP A 246 4.19 39.77 25.41
C ASP A 246 3.33 40.39 26.51
N SER A 247 2.38 39.61 27.02
CA SER A 247 1.45 40.05 28.07
C SER A 247 2.13 40.53 29.36
N SER A 248 3.41 40.17 29.59
CA SER A 248 4.16 40.54 30.78
C SER A 248 5.03 41.79 30.61
N THR A 249 5.54 42.04 29.40
CA THR A 249 6.42 43.20 29.12
C THR A 249 5.76 44.29 28.27
N GLY A 250 4.65 43.98 27.60
CA GLY A 250 3.98 44.86 26.64
C GLY A 250 4.74 45.04 25.32
N GLU A 251 5.82 44.28 25.10
CA GLU A 251 6.65 44.36 23.91
C GLU A 251 6.04 43.56 22.75
N GLU A 252 6.08 44.13 21.54
CA GLU A 252 5.76 43.39 20.31
C GLU A 252 6.89 42.40 20.01
N ARG A 253 6.53 41.13 19.82
CA ARG A 253 7.41 40.07 19.32
C ARG A 253 6.87 39.53 18.00
N GLU A 254 7.80 39.18 17.13
CA GLU A 254 7.50 38.52 15.87
C GLU A 254 7.71 37.01 16.07
N GLU A 255 6.64 36.24 15.88
CA GLU A 255 6.65 34.79 16.03
C GLU A 255 6.48 34.12 14.66
N SER A 256 7.37 33.19 14.35
CA SER A 256 7.30 32.42 13.10
C SER A 256 6.32 31.27 13.26
N VAL A 257 5.28 31.23 12.43
CA VAL A 257 4.19 30.27 12.55
C VAL A 257 4.22 29.28 11.39
N GLY A 258 4.39 28.00 11.74
CA GLY A 258 4.34 26.87 10.81
C GLY A 258 5.46 26.86 9.75
N ARG A 259 5.62 25.73 9.07
CA ARG A 259 6.55 25.52 7.95
C ARG A 259 5.72 25.37 6.68
N ARG A 260 6.30 25.70 5.53
CA ARG A 260 5.65 25.47 4.23
C ARG A 260 5.76 24.03 3.72
N LEU A 261 6.62 23.22 4.36
CA LEU A 261 6.74 21.79 4.10
C LEU A 261 6.11 20.99 5.24
N HIS A 262 5.18 20.12 4.89
CA HIS A 262 4.50 19.19 5.78
C HIS A 262 4.77 17.77 5.31
N ILE A 263 5.21 16.90 6.21
CA ILE A 263 5.48 15.50 5.88
C ILE A 263 4.68 14.62 6.83
N CYS A 264 3.92 13.68 6.28
CA CYS A 264 3.19 12.69 7.04
C CYS A 264 3.70 11.30 6.68
N CYS A 265 4.38 10.63 7.62
CA CYS A 265 4.93 9.31 7.44
C CYS A 265 4.10 8.27 8.20
N SER A 266 3.94 7.06 7.68
CA SER A 266 3.45 5.92 8.45
C SER A 266 4.53 4.85 8.60
N CYS A 267 4.53 4.16 9.74
CA CYS A 267 5.40 3.02 9.97
C CYS A 267 4.89 2.09 11.07
N ARG A 268 5.44 0.88 11.17
CA ARG A 268 5.30 0.02 12.36
C ARG A 268 6.00 0.66 13.57
N ASN A 269 5.67 0.18 14.78
CA ASN A 269 6.35 0.60 16.02
C ASN A 269 7.80 0.08 16.04
N TYR A 270 8.69 0.75 15.30
CA TYR A 270 10.08 0.35 15.13
C TYR A 270 11.00 1.17 16.05
N PRO A 271 11.64 0.58 17.07
CA PRO A 271 12.34 1.32 18.13
C PRO A 271 13.41 2.29 17.63
N LEU A 272 14.10 1.98 16.53
CA LEU A 272 15.22 2.78 16.01
C LEU A 272 14.73 4.02 15.24
N LEU A 273 13.66 3.90 14.47
CA LEU A 273 12.98 5.05 13.84
C LEU A 273 12.31 5.94 14.89
N ILE A 274 11.77 5.33 15.96
CA ILE A 274 11.16 6.07 17.06
C ILE A 274 12.20 6.98 17.74
N LYS A 275 13.37 6.45 18.12
CA LYS A 275 14.44 7.26 18.75
C LYS A 275 14.98 8.38 17.86
N ALA A 276 15.08 8.13 16.56
CA ALA A 276 15.52 9.15 15.60
C ALA A 276 14.53 10.33 15.55
N THR A 277 13.24 10.05 15.72
CA THR A 277 12.13 10.98 15.45
C THR A 277 11.50 11.62 16.68
N GLU A 278 11.91 11.26 17.89
CA GLU A 278 11.28 11.69 19.16
C GLU A 278 11.42 13.20 19.46
N LYS A 279 12.31 13.94 18.80
CA LYS A 279 12.48 15.38 19.04
C LYS A 279 11.52 16.22 18.18
N ASN A 280 10.55 16.89 18.81
CA ASN A 280 9.64 17.85 18.18
C ASN A 280 8.75 17.29 17.04
N THR A 281 8.35 16.02 17.10
CA THR A 281 7.43 15.45 16.11
C THR A 281 6.11 15.04 16.74
N VAL A 282 5.06 15.03 15.93
CA VAL A 282 3.72 14.60 16.35
C VAL A 282 3.55 13.13 15.98
N HIS A 283 2.96 12.35 16.87
CA HIS A 283 2.74 10.93 16.66
C HIS A 283 1.28 10.53 16.94
N ILE A 284 0.69 9.79 16.02
CA ILE A 284 -0.60 9.12 16.18
C ILE A 284 -0.34 7.62 16.21
N CYS A 285 -0.61 6.96 17.35
CA CYS A 285 -0.66 5.49 17.40
C CYS A 285 -2.08 5.01 17.06
N VAL A 286 -2.25 4.42 15.89
CA VAL A 286 -3.58 4.10 15.34
C VAL A 286 -4.34 3.10 16.21
N GLU A 287 -3.68 2.07 16.75
CA GLU A 287 -4.33 1.10 17.65
C GLU A 287 -4.99 1.72 18.89
N HIS A 288 -4.51 2.87 19.37
CA HIS A 288 -5.08 3.54 20.53
C HIS A 288 -6.34 4.34 20.20
N HIS A 289 -6.66 4.55 18.92
CA HIS A 289 -7.74 5.43 18.46
C HIS A 289 -8.83 4.68 17.68
N ASN A 290 -8.73 3.35 17.55
CA ASN A 290 -9.65 2.55 16.74
C ASN A 290 -10.93 2.08 17.45
N LYS A 291 -11.06 2.27 18.76
CA LYS A 291 -12.11 1.64 19.58
C LYS A 291 -13.53 1.84 19.02
N HIS A 292 -13.88 3.08 18.67
CA HIS A 292 -15.21 3.40 18.14
C HIS A 292 -15.50 2.71 16.79
N SER A 293 -14.53 2.72 15.89
CA SER A 293 -14.64 2.10 14.58
C SER A 293 -14.71 0.57 14.68
N ILE A 294 -13.97 -0.04 15.61
CA ILE A 294 -14.07 -1.46 15.95
C ILE A 294 -15.45 -1.79 16.50
N GLN A 295 -15.98 -0.99 17.44
CA GLN A 295 -17.33 -1.15 17.97
C GLN A 295 -18.38 -1.14 16.86
N SER A 296 -18.31 -0.15 15.98
CA SER A 296 -19.22 0.00 14.83
C SER A 296 -19.14 -1.21 13.90
N TYR A 297 -17.94 -1.72 13.63
CA TYR A 297 -17.74 -2.93 12.83
C TYR A 297 -18.36 -4.17 13.50
N VAL A 298 -18.05 -4.42 14.76
CA VAL A 298 -18.56 -5.59 15.49
C VAL A 298 -20.09 -5.58 15.55
N TRP A 299 -20.70 -4.45 15.89
CA TRP A 299 -22.16 -4.34 16.00
C TRP A 299 -22.89 -4.40 14.65
N SER A 300 -22.24 -4.05 13.55
CA SER A 300 -22.83 -4.20 12.21
C SER A 300 -22.70 -5.61 11.64
N HIS A 301 -21.80 -6.45 12.18
CA HIS A 301 -21.51 -7.78 11.65
C HIS A 301 -21.98 -8.93 12.55
N LEU A 302 -22.33 -8.64 13.81
CA LEU A 302 -22.98 -9.57 14.73
C LEU A 302 -24.39 -9.03 15.01
N ASP A 303 -25.41 -9.75 14.58
CA ASP A 303 -26.82 -9.38 14.78
C ASP A 303 -27.29 -9.59 16.24
N GLU A 304 -28.55 -9.29 16.54
CA GLU A 304 -29.15 -9.47 17.88
C GLU A 304 -29.13 -10.93 18.39
N SER A 305 -28.91 -11.92 17.52
CA SER A 305 -28.77 -13.33 17.94
C SER A 305 -27.46 -13.58 18.70
N PHE A 306 -26.49 -12.68 18.57
CA PHE A 306 -25.29 -12.65 19.39
C PHE A 306 -25.50 -11.72 20.60
N ASN A 307 -25.23 -12.21 21.82
CA ASN A 307 -25.36 -11.33 23.00
C ASN A 307 -24.32 -10.20 22.95
N ALA A 308 -24.70 -9.03 23.49
CA ALA A 308 -23.83 -7.89 23.75
C ALA A 308 -22.51 -8.25 24.46
N ASP A 309 -22.49 -9.33 25.24
CA ASP A 309 -21.28 -9.81 25.92
C ASP A 309 -20.22 -10.36 24.95
N ILE A 310 -20.64 -11.08 23.89
CA ILE A 310 -19.72 -11.56 22.85
C ILE A 310 -19.08 -10.35 22.16
N SER A 311 -19.91 -9.41 21.73
CA SER A 311 -19.44 -8.18 21.08
C SER A 311 -18.48 -7.41 21.99
N ARG A 312 -18.82 -7.22 23.26
CA ARG A 312 -17.97 -6.52 24.25
C ARG A 312 -16.63 -7.24 24.42
N THR A 313 -16.64 -8.57 24.52
CA THR A 313 -15.42 -9.38 24.68
C THR A 313 -14.49 -9.23 23.48
N ILE A 314 -15.03 -9.23 22.25
CA ILE A 314 -14.24 -9.01 21.03
C ILE A 314 -13.63 -7.61 21.04
N ILE A 315 -14.43 -6.58 21.34
CA ILE A 315 -13.98 -5.18 21.37
C ILE A 315 -12.84 -5.01 22.37
N ASP A 316 -12.99 -5.53 23.60
CA ASP A 316 -12.03 -5.35 24.69
C ASP A 316 -10.72 -6.14 24.47
N ARG A 317 -10.77 -7.24 23.71
CA ARG A 317 -9.59 -8.07 23.40
C ARG A 317 -8.87 -7.66 22.11
N SER A 318 -9.45 -6.76 21.33
CA SER A 318 -8.93 -6.37 20.01
C SER A 318 -7.56 -5.70 20.04
N ASP A 319 -7.19 -5.07 21.17
CA ASP A 319 -5.99 -4.24 21.32
C ASP A 319 -5.75 -3.27 20.14
N GLY A 320 -6.85 -2.79 19.52
CA GLY A 320 -6.84 -1.86 18.39
C GLY A 320 -6.50 -2.47 17.02
N VAL A 321 -6.42 -3.80 16.89
CA VAL A 321 -6.04 -4.51 15.66
C VAL A 321 -7.28 -4.96 14.89
N PHE A 322 -7.59 -4.28 13.78
CA PHE A 322 -8.80 -4.58 12.99
C PHE A 322 -8.81 -5.99 12.40
N MET A 323 -7.68 -6.47 11.93
CA MET A 323 -7.60 -7.82 11.35
C MET A 323 -7.88 -8.91 12.38
N TRP A 324 -7.49 -8.69 13.64
CA TRP A 324 -7.84 -9.58 14.73
C TRP A 324 -9.37 -9.63 14.91
N VAL A 325 -10.01 -8.46 14.94
CA VAL A 325 -11.47 -8.34 15.08
C VAL A 325 -12.19 -9.04 13.94
N TYR A 326 -11.77 -8.78 12.69
CA TYR A 326 -12.33 -9.42 11.50
C TYR A 326 -12.31 -10.95 11.62
N LEU A 327 -11.15 -11.53 11.91
CA LEU A 327 -10.98 -13.00 11.99
C LEU A 327 -11.78 -13.61 13.14
N VAL A 328 -11.85 -12.93 14.28
CA VAL A 328 -12.63 -13.42 15.43
C VAL A 328 -14.13 -13.34 15.14
N VAL A 329 -14.61 -12.27 14.49
CA VAL A 329 -16.01 -12.17 14.05
C VAL A 329 -16.37 -13.30 13.08
N GLU A 330 -15.53 -13.57 12.08
CA GLU A 330 -15.77 -14.66 11.12
C GLU A 330 -15.72 -16.04 11.79
N ARG A 331 -14.82 -16.24 12.76
CA ARG A 331 -14.80 -17.46 13.59
C ARG A 331 -16.09 -17.62 14.40
N VAL A 332 -16.58 -16.55 15.02
CA VAL A 332 -17.82 -16.54 15.81
C VAL A 332 -19.03 -16.91 14.93
N LYS A 333 -19.16 -16.30 13.75
CA LYS A 333 -20.20 -16.66 12.78
C LYS A 333 -20.11 -18.13 12.36
N THR A 334 -18.89 -18.63 12.16
CA THR A 334 -18.65 -20.03 11.79
C THR A 334 -19.06 -20.99 12.91
N LEU A 335 -18.76 -20.69 14.17
CA LEU A 335 -19.17 -21.51 15.31
C LEU A 335 -20.69 -21.49 15.49
N TYR A 336 -21.29 -20.31 15.38
CA TYR A 336 -22.74 -20.17 15.48
C TYR A 336 -23.48 -20.98 14.41
N SER A 337 -23.06 -20.87 13.14
CA SER A 337 -23.66 -21.65 12.04
C SER A 337 -23.48 -23.16 12.17
N LYS A 338 -22.50 -23.63 12.94
CA LYS A 338 -22.28 -25.05 13.28
C LYS A 338 -23.10 -25.52 14.50
N GLY A 339 -23.90 -24.63 15.10
CA GLY A 339 -24.76 -24.96 16.23
C GLY A 339 -24.06 -24.99 17.59
N TYR A 340 -22.88 -24.39 17.73
CA TYR A 340 -22.22 -24.25 19.02
C TYR A 340 -23.02 -23.33 19.94
N SER A 341 -23.09 -23.69 21.22
CA SER A 341 -23.76 -22.88 22.22
C SER A 341 -23.01 -21.57 22.47
N LYS A 342 -23.74 -20.57 22.97
CA LYS A 342 -23.18 -19.28 23.34
C LYS A 342 -21.94 -19.40 24.26
N ARG A 343 -22.00 -20.28 25.26
CA ARG A 343 -20.91 -20.51 26.22
C ARG A 343 -19.66 -21.10 25.55
N GLU A 344 -19.83 -21.96 24.55
CA GLU A 344 -18.72 -22.51 23.77
C GLU A 344 -18.08 -21.45 22.87
N ILE A 345 -18.89 -20.56 22.29
CA ILE A 345 -18.41 -19.43 21.49
C ILE A 345 -17.61 -18.45 22.37
N GLU A 346 -18.15 -18.04 23.53
CA GLU A 346 -17.44 -17.20 24.49
C GLU A 346 -16.10 -17.83 24.92
N GLY A 347 -16.13 -19.11 25.29
CA GLY A 347 -14.92 -19.86 25.65
C GLY A 347 -13.91 -20.00 24.49
N SER A 348 -14.37 -19.95 23.23
CA SER A 348 -13.48 -19.90 22.07
C SER A 348 -12.79 -18.55 21.94
N ILE A 349 -13.53 -17.44 22.11
CA ILE A 349 -12.98 -16.08 22.07
C ILE A 349 -11.96 -15.87 23.19
N ASP A 350 -12.24 -16.40 24.39
CA ASP A 350 -11.33 -16.28 25.54
C ASP A 350 -9.98 -16.97 25.32
N LYS A 351 -10.00 -18.10 24.60
CA LYS A 351 -8.80 -18.86 24.23
C LYS A 351 -8.06 -18.24 23.04
N THR A 352 -8.70 -17.39 22.25
CA THR A 352 -8.04 -16.74 21.12
C THR A 352 -6.91 -15.82 21.59
N PRO A 353 -5.67 -16.02 21.12
CA PRO A 353 -4.54 -15.12 21.41
C PRO A 353 -4.84 -13.71 20.94
N ARG A 354 -4.48 -12.68 21.74
CA ARG A 354 -4.60 -11.27 21.32
C ARG A 354 -3.58 -10.86 20.26
N ASP A 355 -2.45 -11.55 20.24
CA ASP A 355 -1.40 -11.35 19.25
C ASP A 355 -1.85 -11.89 17.88
N LEU A 356 -1.74 -11.08 16.84
CA LEU A 356 -2.25 -11.40 15.51
C LEU A 356 -1.49 -12.57 14.87
N GLU A 357 -0.18 -12.66 15.08
CA GLU A 357 0.64 -13.75 14.54
C GLU A 357 0.29 -15.07 15.22
N LYS A 358 0.08 -15.07 16.54
CA LYS A 358 -0.41 -16.26 17.26
C LYS A 358 -1.82 -16.67 16.82
N LEU A 359 -2.69 -15.72 16.49
CA LEU A 359 -4.00 -16.02 15.92
C LEU A 359 -3.87 -16.64 14.52
N TYR A 360 -2.96 -16.14 13.68
CA TYR A 360 -2.66 -16.77 12.40
C TYR A 360 -2.14 -18.20 12.57
N GLU A 361 -1.27 -18.45 13.54
CA GLU A 361 -0.82 -19.79 13.86
C GLU A 361 -1.97 -20.73 14.27
N ASP A 362 -2.87 -20.27 15.13
CA ASP A 362 -4.06 -21.03 15.55
C ASP A 362 -4.98 -21.37 14.36
N LEU A 363 -5.19 -20.42 13.45
CA LEU A 363 -5.95 -20.65 12.20
C LEU A 363 -5.22 -21.61 11.25
N LEU A 364 -3.89 -21.48 11.13
CA LEU A 364 -3.07 -22.37 10.32
C LEU A 364 -3.17 -23.82 10.81
N GLN A 365 -3.16 -24.07 12.13
CA GLN A 365 -3.32 -25.42 12.68
C GLN A 365 -4.62 -26.08 12.21
N SER A 366 -5.71 -25.32 12.11
CA SER A 366 -7.00 -25.81 11.61
C SER A 366 -6.98 -26.13 10.10
N MET A 367 -6.00 -25.60 9.38
CA MET A 367 -5.82 -25.75 7.94
C MET A 367 -4.80 -26.84 7.57
N LEU A 368 -3.90 -27.22 8.48
CA LEU A 368 -2.91 -28.27 8.26
C LEU A 368 -3.57 -29.60 7.85
N GLY A 369 -2.96 -30.30 6.90
CA GLY A 369 -3.50 -31.55 6.33
C GLY A 369 -4.62 -31.35 5.30
N ASN A 370 -5.17 -30.15 5.13
CA ASN A 370 -6.18 -29.87 4.11
C ASN A 370 -5.53 -29.54 2.75
N LYS A 371 -5.62 -30.50 1.82
CA LYS A 371 -5.06 -30.35 0.45
C LYS A 371 -5.72 -29.24 -0.35
N ASP A 372 -7.01 -28.99 -0.18
CA ASP A 372 -7.69 -27.95 -0.96
C ASP A 372 -7.36 -26.56 -0.44
N SER A 373 -7.19 -26.40 0.89
CA SER A 373 -6.65 -25.17 1.48
C SER A 373 -5.22 -24.89 1.04
N LEU A 374 -4.36 -25.91 0.97
CA LEU A 374 -3.00 -25.78 0.41
C LEU A 374 -3.04 -25.17 -1.00
N ARG A 375 -3.85 -25.76 -1.88
CA ARG A 375 -3.99 -25.31 -3.27
C ARG A 375 -4.51 -23.88 -3.31
N LEU A 376 -5.55 -23.57 -2.53
CA LEU A 376 -6.11 -22.23 -2.42
C LEU A 376 -5.04 -21.20 -2.04
N VAL A 377 -4.32 -21.45 -0.94
CA VAL A 377 -3.31 -20.53 -0.41
C VAL A 377 -2.22 -20.27 -1.45
N TYR A 378 -1.67 -21.31 -2.09
CA TYR A 378 -0.63 -21.10 -3.11
C TYR A 378 -1.10 -20.34 -4.33
N TRP A 379 -2.31 -20.66 -4.84
CA TRP A 379 -2.83 -19.95 -6.00
C TRP A 379 -3.07 -18.48 -5.68
N VAL A 380 -3.64 -18.18 -4.51
CA VAL A 380 -3.83 -16.81 -4.03
C VAL A 380 -2.49 -16.10 -3.73
N SER A 381 -1.44 -16.84 -3.34
CA SER A 381 -0.10 -16.26 -3.15
C SER A 381 0.57 -15.81 -4.44
N TYR A 382 0.26 -16.44 -5.58
CA TYR A 382 1.04 -16.31 -6.82
C TYR A 382 0.23 -15.98 -8.07
N ALA A 383 -1.08 -15.78 -7.94
CA ALA A 383 -1.96 -15.42 -9.05
C ALA A 383 -3.16 -14.62 -8.56
N MET A 384 -3.57 -13.62 -9.35
CA MET A 384 -4.87 -12.97 -9.20
C MET A 384 -5.89 -13.73 -10.04
N LEU A 385 -6.82 -14.42 -9.38
CA LEU A 385 -7.83 -15.26 -10.03
C LEU A 385 -9.23 -14.82 -9.62
N SER A 386 -10.18 -14.83 -10.55
CA SER A 386 -11.61 -14.80 -10.22
C SER A 386 -12.06 -16.09 -9.53
N SER A 387 -13.22 -16.07 -8.87
CA SER A 387 -13.75 -17.30 -8.24
C SER A 387 -14.01 -18.42 -9.24
N GLU A 388 -14.35 -18.08 -10.48
CA GLU A 388 -14.57 -19.04 -11.57
C GLU A 388 -13.25 -19.63 -12.08
N GLU A 389 -12.21 -18.82 -12.29
CA GLU A 389 -10.89 -19.35 -12.68
C GLU A 389 -10.32 -20.26 -11.59
N LEU A 390 -10.41 -19.83 -10.33
CA LEU A 390 -9.97 -20.62 -9.18
C LEU A 390 -10.73 -21.94 -9.07
N ARG A 391 -12.05 -21.95 -9.33
CA ARG A 391 -12.85 -23.18 -9.39
C ARG A 391 -12.28 -24.18 -10.39
N TRP A 392 -11.93 -23.72 -11.59
CA TRP A 392 -11.37 -24.59 -12.64
C TRP A 392 -9.99 -25.11 -12.29
N VAL A 393 -9.13 -24.24 -11.75
CA VAL A 393 -7.80 -24.58 -11.30
C VAL A 393 -7.85 -25.66 -10.21
N LEU A 394 -8.65 -25.45 -9.16
CA LEU A 394 -8.82 -26.43 -8.08
C LEU A 394 -9.42 -27.75 -8.59
N PHE A 395 -10.35 -27.69 -9.54
CA PHE A 395 -10.91 -28.88 -10.19
C PHE A 395 -9.86 -29.70 -10.93
N LEU A 396 -9.01 -29.05 -11.73
CA LEU A 396 -7.96 -29.71 -12.50
C LEU A 396 -6.92 -30.37 -11.59
N GLU A 397 -6.54 -29.72 -10.50
CA GLU A 397 -5.58 -30.26 -9.55
C GLU A 397 -6.15 -31.40 -8.71
N ALA A 398 -7.43 -31.33 -8.36
CA ALA A 398 -8.13 -32.45 -7.72
C ALA A 398 -8.28 -33.66 -8.64
N ASN A 399 -8.29 -33.46 -9.95
CA ASN A 399 -8.52 -34.49 -10.96
C ASN A 399 -7.39 -34.56 -12.00
N PRO A 400 -6.18 -35.05 -11.63
CA PRO A 400 -5.03 -35.10 -12.54
C PRO A 400 -5.23 -36.03 -13.75
N SER A 401 -6.16 -36.98 -13.66
CA SER A 401 -6.51 -37.91 -14.74
C SER A 401 -7.35 -37.28 -15.86
N VAL A 402 -7.97 -36.10 -15.63
CA VAL A 402 -8.82 -35.45 -16.64
C VAL A 402 -7.97 -34.93 -17.79
N LYS A 403 -8.13 -35.55 -18.97
CA LYS A 403 -7.44 -35.21 -20.22
C LYS A 403 -8.39 -35.01 -21.40
N SER A 404 -9.64 -35.47 -21.30
CA SER A 404 -10.66 -35.39 -22.34
C SER A 404 -12.01 -34.90 -21.80
N LEU A 405 -12.93 -34.54 -22.71
CA LEU A 405 -14.30 -34.17 -22.38
C LEU A 405 -15.07 -35.33 -21.72
N GLU A 406 -14.71 -36.57 -22.05
CA GLU A 406 -15.31 -37.76 -21.45
C GLU A 406 -14.85 -37.96 -19.99
N ASP A 407 -13.57 -37.73 -19.71
CA ASP A 407 -13.04 -37.76 -18.34
C ASP A 407 -13.69 -36.67 -17.47
N TYR A 408 -13.88 -35.48 -18.05
CA TYR A 408 -14.57 -34.37 -17.38
C TYR A 408 -15.98 -34.76 -16.93
N LYS A 409 -16.76 -35.42 -17.81
CA LYS A 409 -18.13 -35.88 -17.49
C LYS A 409 -18.16 -36.94 -16.38
N LYS A 410 -17.08 -37.70 -16.21
CA LYS A 410 -16.95 -38.79 -15.22
C LYS A 410 -16.29 -38.34 -13.91
N ALA A 411 -15.62 -37.19 -13.87
CA ALA A 411 -14.87 -36.71 -12.72
C ALA A 411 -15.79 -36.32 -11.54
N ARG A 412 -15.27 -36.45 -10.32
CA ARG A 412 -15.97 -36.05 -9.08
C ARG A 412 -16.06 -34.52 -9.06
N THR A 413 -17.26 -33.99 -9.28
CA THR A 413 -17.45 -32.59 -9.64
C THR A 413 -17.30 -31.65 -8.44
N LEU A 414 -16.26 -30.82 -8.47
CA LEU A 414 -16.25 -29.53 -7.76
C LEU A 414 -17.22 -28.52 -8.43
N THR A 415 -17.96 -28.94 -9.46
CA THR A 415 -18.83 -28.08 -10.25
C THR A 415 -20.28 -28.08 -9.74
N CYS A 416 -20.84 -26.90 -9.49
CA CYS A 416 -22.30 -26.75 -9.41
C CYS A 416 -22.91 -26.84 -10.82
N TYR A 417 -24.07 -27.50 -10.92
CA TYR A 417 -24.91 -27.57 -12.13
C TYR A 417 -25.89 -26.39 -12.27
N CYS A 418 -25.90 -25.47 -11.31
CA CYS A 418 -26.72 -24.27 -11.30
C CYS A 418 -26.11 -23.19 -12.20
N VAL A 419 -26.39 -23.22 -13.50
CA VAL A 419 -25.89 -22.21 -14.46
C VAL A 419 -27.01 -21.35 -15.04
N ASP A 420 -26.77 -20.06 -15.23
CA ASP A 420 -27.67 -19.17 -15.96
C ASP A 420 -27.55 -19.35 -17.48
N LEU A 421 -28.33 -18.58 -18.25
CA LEU A 421 -28.31 -18.58 -19.72
C LEU A 421 -26.95 -18.17 -20.32
N LYS A 422 -26.06 -17.56 -19.51
CA LYS A 422 -24.70 -17.17 -19.90
C LYS A 422 -23.65 -18.18 -19.41
N GLY A 423 -24.07 -19.29 -18.80
CA GLY A 423 -23.19 -20.34 -18.29
C GLY A 423 -22.46 -19.99 -16.98
N LYS A 424 -22.91 -18.94 -16.26
CA LYS A 424 -22.38 -18.51 -14.96
C LYS A 424 -23.10 -19.23 -13.83
N CYS A 425 -22.36 -19.68 -12.83
CA CYS A 425 -22.90 -20.32 -11.64
C CYS A 425 -23.86 -19.37 -10.89
N THR A 426 -25.13 -19.75 -10.71
CA THR A 426 -26.14 -18.92 -10.02
C THR A 426 -26.20 -19.13 -8.51
N CYS A 427 -25.47 -20.11 -7.97
CA CYS A 427 -25.40 -20.32 -6.53
C CYS A 427 -24.02 -19.98 -5.96
N ASN A 428 -24.00 -19.58 -4.69
CA ASN A 428 -22.82 -19.18 -3.94
C ASN A 428 -22.02 -20.39 -3.40
N MET A 429 -22.02 -21.53 -4.13
CA MET A 429 -21.26 -22.72 -3.70
C MET A 429 -19.76 -22.43 -3.69
N MET A 430 -19.23 -21.78 -4.74
CA MET A 430 -17.80 -21.53 -4.83
C MET A 430 -17.34 -20.52 -3.79
N GLU A 431 -18.12 -19.47 -3.58
CA GLU A 431 -17.90 -18.49 -2.52
C GLU A 431 -17.83 -19.16 -1.14
N ARG A 432 -18.84 -19.96 -0.77
CA ARG A 432 -18.85 -20.71 0.49
C ARG A 432 -17.67 -21.68 0.61
N ARG A 433 -17.22 -22.29 -0.50
CA ARG A 433 -16.03 -23.15 -0.50
C ARG A 433 -14.75 -22.36 -0.26
N ILE A 434 -14.56 -21.24 -0.95
CA ILE A 434 -13.39 -20.36 -0.75
C ILE A 434 -13.35 -19.89 0.71
N GLN A 435 -14.48 -19.44 1.25
CA GLN A 435 -14.59 -19.06 2.66
C GLN A 435 -14.25 -20.23 3.60
N SER A 436 -14.81 -21.42 3.34
CA SER A 436 -14.57 -22.60 4.17
C SER A 436 -13.13 -23.12 4.12
N MET A 437 -12.47 -23.08 2.95
CA MET A 437 -11.10 -23.57 2.76
C MET A 437 -10.06 -22.50 3.09
N GLY A 438 -10.45 -21.23 3.06
CA GLY A 438 -9.59 -20.09 3.37
C GLY A 438 -9.45 -19.81 4.86
N TYR A 439 -10.32 -20.35 5.74
CA TYR A 439 -10.25 -20.16 7.19
C TYR A 439 -10.16 -18.67 7.62
N GLY A 440 -10.79 -17.77 6.86
CA GLY A 440 -10.73 -16.31 7.09
C GLY A 440 -9.45 -15.64 6.61
N PHE A 441 -8.49 -16.37 6.03
CA PHE A 441 -7.30 -15.80 5.39
C PHE A 441 -7.58 -15.27 3.98
N VAL A 442 -8.61 -15.78 3.31
CA VAL A 442 -8.90 -15.51 1.90
C VAL A 442 -10.29 -14.92 1.77
N GLU A 443 -10.41 -13.87 0.97
CA GLU A 443 -11.68 -13.22 0.61
C GLU A 443 -11.87 -13.17 -0.91
N ILE A 444 -13.12 -12.87 -1.30
CA ILE A 444 -13.49 -12.51 -2.65
C ILE A 444 -13.81 -11.02 -2.65
N ARG A 445 -13.18 -10.26 -3.54
CA ARG A 445 -13.32 -8.81 -3.61
C ARG A 445 -13.49 -8.35 -5.05
N GLU A 446 -14.25 -7.28 -5.24
CA GLU A 446 -14.33 -6.60 -6.54
C GLU A 446 -13.22 -5.55 -6.65
N SER A 447 -12.42 -5.64 -7.72
CA SER A 447 -11.33 -4.72 -8.06
C SER A 447 -11.41 -4.35 -9.53
N ASN A 448 -11.49 -3.05 -9.85
CA ASN A 448 -11.62 -2.55 -11.24
C ASN A 448 -12.75 -3.21 -12.06
N GLY A 449 -13.89 -3.47 -11.42
CA GLY A 449 -15.04 -4.12 -12.05
C GLY A 449 -14.86 -5.63 -12.32
N LYS A 450 -13.82 -6.24 -11.75
CA LYS A 450 -13.55 -7.68 -11.80
C LYS A 450 -13.54 -8.28 -10.41
N GLU A 451 -14.17 -9.43 -10.26
CA GLU A 451 -14.08 -10.23 -9.05
C GLU A 451 -12.73 -10.94 -8.98
N VAL A 452 -12.03 -10.80 -7.86
CA VAL A 452 -10.73 -11.44 -7.58
C VAL A 452 -10.75 -12.10 -6.20
N VAL A 453 -10.04 -13.23 -6.09
CA VAL A 453 -9.81 -13.96 -4.85
C VAL A 453 -8.41 -13.62 -4.36
N GLN A 454 -8.32 -13.11 -3.13
CA GLN A 454 -7.07 -12.61 -2.56
C GLN A 454 -6.97 -12.88 -1.05
N PHE A 455 -5.80 -12.70 -0.46
CA PHE A 455 -5.70 -12.67 1.01
C PHE A 455 -6.45 -11.46 1.56
N VAL A 456 -7.07 -11.64 2.74
CA VAL A 456 -7.84 -10.56 3.41
C VAL A 456 -6.98 -9.35 3.78
N HIS A 457 -5.66 -9.54 3.92
CA HIS A 457 -4.74 -8.47 4.27
C HIS A 457 -3.29 -8.82 3.96
N GLN A 458 -2.45 -7.79 3.78
CA GLN A 458 -1.01 -7.93 3.52
C GLN A 458 -0.28 -8.74 4.60
N SER A 459 -0.62 -8.56 5.88
CA SER A 459 0.00 -9.33 6.97
C SER A 459 -0.29 -10.84 6.91
N VAL A 460 -1.36 -11.27 6.22
CA VAL A 460 -1.62 -12.70 5.97
C VAL A 460 -0.67 -13.22 4.88
N TYR A 461 -0.47 -12.42 3.83
CA TYR A 461 0.50 -12.73 2.79
C TYR A 461 1.91 -12.90 3.38
N GLU A 462 2.33 -11.93 4.21
CA GLU A 462 3.60 -11.99 4.96
C GLU A 462 3.69 -13.26 5.82
N PHE A 463 2.65 -13.57 6.59
CA PHE A 463 2.62 -14.78 7.42
C PHE A 463 2.86 -16.06 6.61
N PHE A 464 2.23 -16.21 5.44
CA PHE A 464 2.43 -17.39 4.60
C PHE A 464 3.81 -17.43 3.94
N LEU A 465 4.28 -16.30 3.40
CA LEU A 465 5.50 -16.28 2.59
C LEU A 465 6.79 -16.09 3.37
N GLU A 466 6.77 -15.42 4.51
CA GLU A 466 7.96 -15.11 5.29
C GLU A 466 8.19 -16.10 6.45
N ASN A 467 7.13 -16.59 7.10
CA ASN A 467 7.25 -17.32 8.38
C ASN A 467 7.16 -18.85 8.25
N ASP A 468 7.60 -19.42 7.13
CA ASP A 468 7.56 -20.87 6.82
C ASP A 468 6.16 -21.53 6.98
N ALA A 469 5.09 -20.76 7.19
CA ALA A 469 3.73 -21.27 7.36
C ALA A 469 3.28 -22.05 6.11
N LEU A 470 3.65 -21.55 4.93
CA LEU A 470 3.37 -22.20 3.66
C LEU A 470 4.17 -23.50 3.48
N LEU A 471 5.42 -23.54 3.95
CA LEU A 471 6.25 -24.75 3.99
C LEU A 471 5.64 -25.81 4.92
N ARG A 472 5.18 -25.40 6.11
CA ARG A 472 4.50 -26.28 7.06
C ARG A 472 3.20 -26.83 6.49
N LEU A 473 2.39 -25.99 5.86
CA LEU A 473 1.14 -26.41 5.21
C LEU A 473 1.44 -27.44 4.11
N TYR A 474 2.47 -27.21 3.29
CA TYR A 474 2.90 -28.16 2.26
C TYR A 474 3.38 -29.49 2.84
N ASN A 475 4.27 -29.45 3.83
CA ASN A 475 4.80 -30.67 4.46
C ASN A 475 3.72 -31.46 5.21
N SER A 476 2.63 -30.82 5.66
CA SER A 476 1.49 -31.51 6.28
C SER A 476 0.58 -32.22 5.27
N THR A 477 0.67 -31.89 3.98
CA THR A 477 -0.28 -32.33 2.94
C THR A 477 0.37 -33.15 1.82
N SER A 478 1.68 -33.03 1.64
CA SER A 478 2.41 -33.53 0.47
C SER A 478 3.71 -34.22 0.84
N THR A 479 4.05 -35.27 0.09
CA THR A 479 5.32 -35.99 0.20
C THR A 479 6.11 -35.90 -1.12
N PRO A 480 7.46 -35.84 -1.09
CA PRO A 480 8.31 -35.75 0.10
C PRO A 480 8.25 -34.36 0.75
N ASN A 481 8.62 -34.31 2.04
CA ASN A 481 8.80 -33.06 2.76
C ASN A 481 9.94 -32.25 2.12
N LEU A 482 9.73 -30.94 2.04
CA LEU A 482 10.71 -29.98 1.57
C LEU A 482 11.41 -29.33 2.76
N LYS A 483 12.65 -28.90 2.55
CA LYS A 483 13.52 -28.38 3.62
C LYS A 483 13.39 -26.88 3.82
N ASN A 484 12.93 -26.15 2.80
CA ASN A 484 12.84 -24.70 2.84
C ASN A 484 11.76 -24.17 1.89
N HIS A 485 11.38 -22.92 2.12
CA HIS A 485 10.41 -22.19 1.32
C HIS A 485 10.77 -22.14 -0.18
N HIS A 486 12.05 -21.97 -0.54
CA HIS A 486 12.44 -21.88 -1.95
C HIS A 486 12.10 -23.15 -2.76
N GLN A 487 12.28 -24.33 -2.17
CA GLN A 487 11.90 -25.60 -2.81
C GLN A 487 10.39 -25.69 -3.03
N VAL A 488 9.62 -25.20 -2.07
CA VAL A 488 8.17 -25.12 -2.15
C VAL A 488 7.74 -24.24 -3.32
N VAL A 489 8.27 -23.00 -3.39
CA VAL A 489 7.96 -22.06 -4.48
C VAL A 489 8.26 -22.67 -5.84
N LYS A 490 9.43 -23.29 -6.00
CA LYS A 490 9.82 -23.95 -7.26
C LYS A 490 8.84 -25.04 -7.67
N LYS A 491 8.39 -25.87 -6.73
CA LYS A 491 7.47 -26.96 -7.00
C LYS A 491 6.06 -26.47 -7.33
N VAL A 492 5.59 -25.45 -6.61
CA VAL A 492 4.29 -24.82 -6.81
C VAL A 492 4.24 -24.10 -8.15
N LYS A 493 5.25 -23.29 -8.50
CA LYS A 493 5.31 -22.63 -9.82
C LYS A 493 5.29 -23.64 -10.96
N LYS A 494 5.96 -24.78 -10.82
CA LYS A 494 5.89 -25.87 -11.80
C LYS A 494 4.47 -26.44 -11.91
N LEU A 495 3.82 -26.73 -10.79
CA LEU A 495 2.44 -27.23 -10.76
C LEU A 495 1.48 -26.22 -11.41
N MET A 496 1.61 -24.94 -11.09
CA MET A 496 0.80 -23.87 -11.67
C MET A 496 0.93 -23.81 -13.20
N ALA A 497 2.16 -23.91 -13.72
CA ALA A 497 2.41 -23.93 -15.16
C ALA A 497 1.76 -25.16 -15.84
N GLU A 498 1.85 -26.34 -15.22
CA GLU A 498 1.21 -27.56 -15.71
C GLU A 498 -0.33 -27.44 -15.70
N THR A 499 -0.90 -26.92 -14.61
CA THR A 499 -2.35 -26.68 -14.47
C THR A 499 -2.84 -25.65 -15.48
N ARG A 500 -2.09 -24.55 -15.73
CA ARG A 500 -2.40 -23.56 -16.77
C ARG A 500 -2.47 -24.20 -18.15
N ALA A 501 -1.47 -25.01 -18.50
CA ALA A 501 -1.47 -25.71 -19.78
C ALA A 501 -2.66 -26.67 -19.94
N ARG A 502 -3.06 -27.35 -18.85
CA ARG A 502 -4.25 -28.21 -18.83
C ARG A 502 -5.55 -27.40 -18.96
N TYR A 503 -5.64 -26.26 -18.29
CA TYR A 503 -6.80 -25.38 -18.40
C TYR A 503 -7.00 -24.90 -19.83
N ASN A 504 -5.96 -24.35 -20.48
CA ASN A 504 -6.07 -23.86 -21.85
C ASN A 504 -6.57 -24.95 -22.81
N ARG A 505 -6.01 -26.16 -22.73
CA ARG A 505 -6.49 -27.33 -23.50
C ARG A 505 -7.95 -27.67 -23.20
N MET A 506 -8.38 -27.57 -21.94
CA MET A 506 -9.75 -27.90 -21.58
C MET A 506 -10.75 -26.84 -22.06
N MET A 507 -10.36 -25.56 -22.08
CA MET A 507 -11.21 -24.48 -22.61
C MET A 507 -11.39 -24.58 -24.13
N GLU A 508 -10.34 -25.00 -24.86
CA GLU A 508 -10.44 -25.38 -26.27
C GLU A 508 -11.45 -26.53 -26.49
N LEU A 509 -11.39 -27.57 -25.65
CA LEU A 509 -12.29 -28.73 -25.74
C LEU A 509 -13.76 -28.41 -25.39
N VAL A 510 -14.00 -27.44 -24.50
CA VAL A 510 -15.35 -27.03 -24.06
C VAL A 510 -15.91 -25.88 -24.92
N GLY A 511 -15.14 -25.39 -25.91
CA GLY A 511 -15.58 -24.34 -26.84
C GLY A 511 -15.76 -22.97 -26.16
N ARG A 512 -15.10 -22.73 -25.03
CA ARG A 512 -15.11 -21.44 -24.34
C ARG A 512 -13.84 -20.66 -24.70
N ASN A 513 -13.98 -19.53 -25.38
CA ASN A 513 -12.88 -18.60 -25.67
C ASN A 513 -12.50 -17.78 -24.41
N SER A 514 -11.88 -18.42 -23.42
CA SER A 514 -11.23 -17.71 -22.32
C SER A 514 -9.83 -18.27 -22.10
N SER A 515 -8.81 -17.51 -22.47
CA SER A 515 -7.45 -17.77 -22.03
C SER A 515 -7.33 -17.36 -20.56
N LEU A 516 -6.67 -18.18 -19.72
CA LEU A 516 -6.17 -17.70 -18.43
C LEU A 516 -5.14 -16.61 -18.72
N SER A 517 -5.53 -15.35 -18.58
CA SER A 517 -4.58 -14.25 -18.40
C SER A 517 -4.07 -14.32 -16.97
N LEU A 518 -3.35 -15.40 -16.63
CA LEU A 518 -2.36 -15.31 -15.56
C LEU A 518 -1.33 -14.33 -16.10
N THR A 519 -1.52 -13.05 -15.79
CA THR A 519 -0.38 -12.23 -15.46
C THR A 519 0.39 -13.04 -14.42
N ASP A 520 1.70 -13.21 -14.63
CA ASP A 520 2.52 -13.73 -13.55
C ASP A 520 2.13 -12.91 -12.32
N GLY A 521 1.63 -13.57 -11.28
CA GLY A 521 1.06 -12.88 -10.13
C GLY A 521 2.18 -12.18 -9.42
N VAL A 522 2.49 -10.99 -9.88
CA VAL A 522 3.03 -9.96 -9.06
C VAL A 522 1.81 -9.36 -8.37
N TRP A 523 1.91 -9.23 -7.07
CA TRP A 523 1.37 -8.04 -6.45
C TRP A 523 2.16 -6.84 -7.05
N GLU A 524 1.95 -6.54 -8.35
CA GLU A 524 2.60 -5.44 -9.11
C GLU A 524 1.92 -4.12 -8.74
#